data_AF-A0A8S0H1N5-F1
#
_entry.id   AF-A0A8S0H1N5-F1
#
_cell.length_a   1.000
_cell.length_b   1.000
_cell.length_c   1.000
_cell.angle_alpha   90.00
_cell.angle_beta   90.00
_cell.angle_gamma   90.00
#
_symmetry.space_group_name_H-M   'P 1'
#
loop_
_entity.id
_entity.type
_entity.pdbx_description
1 polymer ?
#
loop_
_entity_poly.entity_id
_entity_poly.type
_entity_poly.pdbx_seq_one_letter_code
_entity_poly.pdbx_strand_id
1 'polypeptide(L)'
;MHLLRTQPGGFVSDDNIADLGQTPAELVILCSGDSSLALLADAAEQLPEDYPSFRLANPMQVQNHASVDLYVDQVLRHAKVILISLHGGIAYWRYGVEQLVELSRRGVQLILVPGDDRPDPELSDLSTVAAGERDRLWQFLRQGGRDNALNFYRCLASGLLGRDYPWSEPQALPRTAIYHPHKSQAALSDWQADWQPGQAVAALLFYRSHLQAANTGFIDLFCQRLLAAGLNPLPIAVASLKEPGCLSQVEDWLDETAAGVILNTTGFAQSSPEARTCGRSAAISR
;
A
#
# COMPACT_ATOMS: atom_id res chain seq x y z
N MET A 1 -4.11 21.96 -5.05
CA MET A 1 -3.83 20.52 -5.13
C MET A 1 -3.32 20.22 -6.55
N HIS A 2 -2.03 19.88 -6.73
CA HIS A 2 -1.55 19.32 -8.00
C HIS A 2 -1.20 17.86 -7.73
N LEU A 3 -2.22 17.00 -7.84
CA LEU A 3 -2.05 15.55 -7.77
C LEU A 3 -1.28 15.09 -9.02
N LEU A 4 -0.13 14.48 -8.77
CA LEU A 4 0.60 13.55 -9.64
C LEU A 4 0.57 13.87 -11.14
N ARG A 5 1.64 14.49 -11.65
CA ARG A 5 2.01 14.31 -13.06
C ARG A 5 2.62 12.91 -13.20
N THR A 6 1.79 11.89 -13.36
CA THR A 6 2.24 10.54 -13.72
C THR A 6 2.78 10.59 -15.16
N GLN A 7 4.08 10.79 -15.33
CA GLN A 7 4.73 10.26 -16.53
C GLN A 7 4.79 8.74 -16.36
N PRO A 8 4.16 7.94 -17.25
CA PRO A 8 4.27 6.49 -17.18
C PRO A 8 5.72 6.08 -17.42
N GLY A 9 6.35 5.45 -16.43
CA GLY A 9 7.47 4.51 -16.58
C GLY A 9 8.54 4.85 -17.63
N GLY A 10 9.00 6.10 -17.72
CA GLY A 10 10.12 6.47 -18.57
C GLY A 10 11.40 6.48 -17.75
N PHE A 11 12.33 5.55 -18.03
CA PHE A 11 13.72 5.71 -17.58
C PHE A 11 14.27 6.97 -18.25
N VAL A 12 14.66 7.95 -17.46
CA VAL A 12 15.45 9.08 -17.96
C VAL A 12 16.85 8.53 -18.21
N SER A 13 17.37 8.67 -19.45
CA SER A 13 18.75 8.31 -19.76
C SER A 13 19.70 9.01 -18.79
N ASP A 14 20.77 8.34 -18.34
CA ASP A 14 21.71 8.85 -17.33
C ASP A 14 22.21 10.29 -17.60
N ASP A 15 22.30 10.69 -18.88
CA ASP A 15 22.77 12.01 -19.32
C ASP A 15 21.74 13.15 -19.28
N ASN A 16 20.46 12.88 -18.98
CA ASN A 16 19.40 13.88 -19.02
C ASN A 16 18.92 14.25 -17.60
N ILE A 17 18.74 15.55 -17.34
CA ILE A 17 18.30 16.02 -16.03
C ILE A 17 16.79 15.81 -15.92
N ALA A 18 16.38 14.95 -15.00
CA ALA A 18 14.98 14.70 -14.69
C ALA A 18 14.43 15.83 -13.81
N ASP A 19 13.53 16.63 -14.37
CA ASP A 19 12.72 17.59 -13.61
C ASP A 19 11.33 17.01 -13.38
N LEU A 20 10.99 16.75 -12.11
CA LEU A 20 9.67 16.22 -11.72
C LEU A 20 8.56 17.26 -11.81
N GLY A 21 8.89 18.55 -11.96
CA GLY A 21 7.94 19.67 -12.02
C GLY A 21 7.12 19.83 -10.75
N GLN A 22 7.64 19.36 -9.61
CA GLN A 22 6.99 19.48 -8.31
C GLN A 22 7.37 20.80 -7.65
N THR A 23 6.41 21.42 -6.97
CA THR A 23 6.66 22.62 -6.17
C THR A 23 7.01 22.26 -4.71
N PRO A 24 7.62 23.17 -3.93
CA PRO A 24 7.89 22.98 -2.51
C PRO A 24 6.68 22.51 -1.69
N ALA A 25 6.95 21.74 -0.63
CA ALA A 25 5.96 21.24 0.32
C ALA A 25 6.56 21.05 1.71
N GLU A 26 5.72 21.00 2.74
CA GLU A 26 6.17 20.78 4.13
C GLU A 26 6.65 19.34 4.37
N LEU A 27 6.01 18.37 3.71
CA LEU A 27 6.33 16.95 3.79
C LEU A 27 6.75 16.41 2.42
N VAL A 28 7.83 15.65 2.35
CA VAL A 28 8.17 14.89 1.14
C VAL A 28 8.34 13.43 1.50
N ILE A 29 7.63 12.56 0.78
CA ILE A 29 7.73 11.11 0.92
C ILE A 29 8.28 10.54 -0.39
N LEU A 30 9.43 9.89 -0.28
CA LEU A 30 10.10 9.20 -1.36
C LEU A 30 9.94 7.70 -1.16
N CYS A 31 9.31 7.00 -2.11
CA CYS A 31 9.16 5.55 -2.04
C CYS A 31 9.69 4.91 -3.32
N SER A 32 10.67 4.01 -3.20
CA SER A 32 11.17 3.29 -4.36
C SER A 32 10.22 2.19 -4.85
N GLY A 33 9.28 1.74 -4.00
CA GLY A 33 8.26 0.75 -4.35
C GLY A 33 7.00 1.41 -4.92
N ASP A 34 6.73 1.23 -6.22
CA ASP A 34 5.58 1.85 -6.90
C ASP A 34 4.22 1.48 -6.27
N SER A 35 4.09 0.25 -5.74
CA SER A 35 2.87 -0.17 -5.05
C SER A 35 2.62 0.60 -3.75
N SER A 36 3.68 0.94 -3.01
CA SER A 36 3.56 1.77 -1.80
C SER A 36 3.25 3.21 -2.17
N LEU A 37 3.88 3.72 -3.24
CA LEU A 37 3.63 5.07 -3.72
C LEU A 37 2.18 5.24 -4.22
N ALA A 38 1.66 4.26 -4.96
CA ALA A 38 0.27 4.22 -5.42
C ALA A 38 -0.72 4.15 -4.25
N LEU A 39 -0.45 3.31 -3.25
CA LEU A 39 -1.24 3.24 -2.02
C LEU A 39 -1.30 4.60 -1.29
N LEU A 40 -0.16 5.25 -1.12
CA LEU A 40 -0.08 6.55 -0.46
C LEU A 40 -0.79 7.64 -1.26
N ALA A 41 -0.76 7.58 -2.59
CA ALA A 41 -1.48 8.48 -3.47
C ALA A 41 -3.01 8.31 -3.37
N ASP A 42 -3.49 7.06 -3.37
CA ASP A 42 -4.92 6.74 -3.20
C ASP A 42 -5.44 7.19 -1.82
N ALA A 43 -4.70 6.89 -0.74
CA ALA A 43 -5.07 7.32 0.60
C ALA A 43 -5.07 8.85 0.76
N ALA A 44 -4.20 9.54 0.01
CA ALA A 44 -4.12 11.00 0.05
C ALA A 44 -5.41 11.71 -0.40
N GLU A 45 -6.26 11.07 -1.21
CA GLU A 45 -7.55 11.64 -1.63
C GLU A 45 -8.55 11.80 -0.49
N GLN A 46 -8.36 11.08 0.62
CA GLN A 46 -9.23 11.13 1.80
C GLN A 46 -8.64 11.98 2.94
N LEU A 47 -7.51 12.65 2.71
CA LEU A 47 -6.95 13.58 3.67
C LEU A 47 -7.79 14.86 3.72
N PRO A 48 -7.92 15.49 4.90
CA PRO A 48 -8.66 16.74 5.03
C PRO A 48 -7.97 17.87 4.26
N GLU A 49 -8.73 18.87 3.82
CA GLU A 49 -8.20 20.00 3.04
C GLU A 49 -7.12 20.81 3.79
N ASP A 50 -7.12 20.76 5.13
CA ASP A 50 -6.16 21.44 6.00
C ASP A 50 -4.87 20.64 6.26
N TYR A 51 -4.75 19.44 5.66
CA TYR A 51 -3.57 18.60 5.79
C TYR A 51 -2.32 19.34 5.25
N PRO A 52 -1.16 19.25 5.95
CA PRO A 52 0.06 19.89 5.50
C PRO A 52 0.42 19.55 4.06
N SER A 53 0.93 20.53 3.31
CA SER A 53 1.33 20.30 1.92
C SER A 53 2.36 19.17 1.84
N PHE A 54 2.16 18.21 0.93
CA PHE A 54 3.10 17.10 0.77
C PHE A 54 3.39 16.75 -0.69
N ARG A 55 4.51 16.06 -0.93
CA ARG A 55 4.87 15.47 -2.23
C ARG A 55 5.16 13.98 -2.09
N LEU A 56 4.75 13.25 -3.11
CA LEU A 56 5.07 11.84 -3.32
C LEU A 56 5.94 11.74 -4.57
N ALA A 57 7.06 11.03 -4.49
CA ALA A 57 7.90 10.76 -5.66
C ALA A 57 8.61 9.41 -5.53
N ASN A 58 8.96 8.80 -6.67
CA ASN A 58 9.86 7.66 -6.68
C ASN A 58 11.31 8.18 -6.85
N PRO A 59 12.25 7.92 -5.93
CA PRO A 59 13.64 8.36 -6.07
C PRO A 59 14.31 7.80 -7.34
N MET A 60 13.80 6.70 -7.91
CA MET A 60 14.28 6.14 -9.18
C MET A 60 13.95 7.00 -10.40
N GLN A 61 13.12 8.04 -10.26
CA GLN A 61 12.91 9.04 -11.31
C GLN A 61 14.00 10.12 -11.29
N VAL A 62 14.82 10.20 -10.23
CA VAL A 62 15.89 11.20 -10.04
C VAL A 62 17.20 10.51 -9.64
N GLN A 63 17.77 9.71 -10.55
CA GLN A 63 18.93 8.87 -10.25
C GLN A 63 20.28 9.58 -10.40
N ASN A 64 20.48 10.36 -11.46
CA ASN A 64 21.74 11.06 -11.67
C ASN A 64 21.89 12.25 -10.72
N HIS A 65 23.15 12.65 -10.46
CA HIS A 65 23.45 13.69 -9.47
C HIS A 65 22.80 15.03 -9.82
N ALA A 66 22.78 15.41 -11.10
CA ALA A 66 22.18 16.67 -11.53
C ALA A 66 20.66 16.73 -11.27
N SER A 67 19.95 15.61 -11.43
CA SER A 67 18.51 15.50 -11.12
C SER A 67 18.26 15.55 -9.62
N VAL A 68 19.11 14.89 -8.84
CA VAL A 68 19.07 14.96 -7.37
C VAL A 68 19.29 16.40 -6.92
N ASP A 69 20.32 17.07 -7.40
CA ASP A 69 20.65 18.45 -7.06
C ASP A 69 19.51 19.42 -7.41
N LEU A 70 18.93 19.25 -8.60
CA LEU A 70 17.78 20.05 -9.04
C LEU A 70 16.59 19.85 -8.10
N TYR A 71 16.25 18.60 -7.76
CA TYR A 71 15.13 18.30 -6.88
C TYR A 71 15.38 18.73 -5.44
N VAL A 72 16.64 18.63 -4.98
CA VAL A 72 17.08 19.16 -3.68
C VAL A 72 16.87 20.68 -3.63
N ASP A 73 17.32 21.40 -4.64
CA ASP A 73 17.22 22.85 -4.69
C ASP A 73 15.77 23.34 -4.84
N GLN A 74 14.99 22.71 -5.71
CA GLN A 74 13.63 23.16 -5.99
C GLN A 74 12.60 22.73 -4.94
N VAL A 75 12.81 21.60 -4.27
CA VAL A 75 11.77 20.97 -3.44
C VAL A 75 12.29 20.57 -2.06
N LEU A 76 13.29 19.70 -1.99
CA LEU A 76 13.64 19.03 -0.71
C LEU A 76 14.19 19.99 0.33
N ARG A 77 14.97 21.01 -0.06
CA ARG A 77 15.52 22.01 0.86
C ARG A 77 14.46 22.86 1.58
N HIS A 78 13.23 22.86 1.08
CA HIS A 78 12.10 23.60 1.63
C HIS A 78 11.21 22.75 2.55
N ALA A 79 11.42 21.43 2.57
CA ALA A 79 10.66 20.52 3.40
C ALA A 79 11.02 20.66 4.88
N LYS A 80 10.02 20.43 5.74
CA LYS A 80 10.23 20.28 7.18
C LYS A 80 10.54 18.82 7.53
N VAL A 81 9.86 17.90 6.86
CA VAL A 81 9.99 16.45 7.07
C VAL A 81 10.22 15.77 5.72
N ILE A 82 11.22 14.92 5.66
CA ILE A 82 11.48 14.03 4.52
C ILE A 82 11.47 12.60 5.02
N LEU A 83 10.60 11.77 4.46
CA LEU A 83 10.61 10.33 4.64
C LEU A 83 11.06 9.66 3.35
N ILE A 84 11.99 8.71 3.45
CA ILE A 84 12.37 7.84 2.35
C ILE A 84 12.20 6.37 2.74
N SER A 85 11.49 5.62 1.90
CA SER A 85 11.41 4.16 1.92
C SER A 85 12.17 3.61 0.71
N LEU A 86 13.32 2.98 0.98
CA LEU A 86 14.30 2.60 -0.04
C LEU A 86 14.52 1.09 -0.09
N HIS A 87 14.21 0.48 -1.24
CA HIS A 87 14.56 -0.91 -1.53
C HIS A 87 16.04 -1.00 -1.91
N GLY A 88 16.74 -2.02 -1.41
CA GLY A 88 18.16 -2.25 -1.72
C GLY A 88 19.14 -1.40 -0.91
N GLY A 89 18.66 -0.61 0.05
CA GLY A 89 19.49 0.17 0.97
C GLY A 89 20.20 1.36 0.33
N ILE A 90 21.13 1.97 1.08
CA ILE A 90 21.81 3.23 0.71
C ILE A 90 22.48 3.15 -0.67
N ALA A 91 23.06 1.99 -1.02
CA ALA A 91 23.79 1.81 -2.28
C ALA A 91 22.93 2.09 -3.52
N TYR A 92 21.61 1.93 -3.44
CA TYR A 92 20.70 2.10 -4.57
C TYR A 92 20.42 3.57 -4.92
N TRP A 93 20.61 4.49 -3.97
CA TRP A 93 20.41 5.94 -4.16
C TRP A 93 21.37 6.77 -3.30
N ARG A 94 22.65 6.36 -3.30
CA ARG A 94 23.68 6.84 -2.35
C ARG A 94 23.80 8.36 -2.32
N TYR A 95 23.97 8.99 -3.49
CA TYR A 95 24.13 10.44 -3.56
C TYR A 95 22.92 11.20 -3.04
N GLY A 96 21.71 10.72 -3.35
CA GLY A 96 20.48 11.30 -2.79
C GLY A 96 20.41 11.18 -1.27
N VAL A 97 20.78 10.03 -0.71
CA VAL A 97 20.86 9.84 0.75
C VAL A 97 21.89 10.80 1.38
N GLU A 98 23.06 10.98 0.76
CA GLU A 98 24.07 11.94 1.22
C GLU A 98 23.54 13.38 1.27
N GLN A 99 22.81 13.81 0.21
CA GLN A 99 22.16 15.13 0.18
C GLN A 99 21.08 15.27 1.26
N LEU A 100 20.27 14.23 1.49
CA LEU A 100 19.25 14.24 2.53
C LEU A 100 19.87 14.38 3.94
N VAL A 101 20.98 13.69 4.21
CA VAL A 101 21.71 13.82 5.48
C VAL A 101 22.30 15.22 5.64
N GLU A 102 22.74 15.86 4.56
CA GLU A 102 23.19 17.25 4.63
C GLU A 102 22.03 18.23 4.91
N LEU A 103 20.85 17.99 4.34
CA LEU A 103 19.64 18.75 4.69
C LEU A 103 19.23 18.58 6.15
N SER A 104 19.43 17.38 6.72
CA SER A 104 19.06 17.12 8.11
C SER A 104 19.90 17.94 9.10
N ARG A 105 21.17 18.19 8.78
CA ARG A 105 22.04 19.11 9.54
C ARG A 105 21.56 20.56 9.52
N ARG A 106 20.71 20.92 8.56
CA ARG A 106 20.09 22.25 8.41
C ARG A 106 18.71 22.34 9.08
N GLY A 107 18.30 21.29 9.80
CA GLY A 107 17.07 21.26 10.59
C GLY A 107 15.89 20.52 9.95
N VAL A 108 16.08 19.90 8.79
CA VAL A 108 15.05 19.02 8.20
C VAL A 108 14.97 17.72 8.99
N GLN A 109 13.77 17.30 9.37
CA GLN A 109 13.59 16.00 9.99
C GLN A 109 13.64 14.90 8.94
N LEU A 110 14.60 13.99 9.07
CA LEU A 110 14.86 12.94 8.10
C LEU A 110 14.49 11.58 8.70
N ILE A 111 13.71 10.81 7.93
CA ILE A 111 13.24 9.47 8.29
C ILE A 111 13.61 8.54 7.14
N LEU A 112 14.51 7.59 7.39
CA LEU A 112 14.89 6.59 6.40
C LEU A 112 14.46 5.22 6.91
N VAL A 113 13.69 4.52 6.09
CA VAL A 113 13.17 3.20 6.40
C VAL A 113 13.44 2.24 5.25
N PRO A 114 13.62 0.94 5.53
CA PRO A 114 13.70 -0.05 4.48
C PRO A 114 12.45 -0.05 3.60
N GLY A 115 12.63 -0.37 2.32
CA GLY A 115 11.53 -0.63 1.40
C GLY A 115 10.87 -1.99 1.57
N ASP A 116 11.54 -2.93 2.23
CA ASP A 116 11.11 -4.31 2.38
C ASP A 116 10.85 -4.71 3.86
N ASP A 117 10.61 -6.00 4.08
CA ASP A 117 10.36 -6.59 5.40
C ASP A 117 11.61 -6.69 6.29
N ARG A 118 12.81 -6.45 5.75
CA ARG A 118 14.06 -6.67 6.47
C ARG A 118 14.53 -5.36 7.10
N PRO A 119 14.90 -5.37 8.39
CA PRO A 119 15.57 -4.22 8.99
C PRO A 119 16.85 -3.89 8.23
N ASP A 120 17.09 -2.60 8.03
CA ASP A 120 18.34 -2.07 7.49
C ASP A 120 18.88 -1.03 8.49
N PRO A 121 19.71 -1.44 9.47
CA PRO A 121 20.27 -0.52 10.46
C PRO A 121 21.13 0.57 9.84
N GLU A 122 21.88 0.27 8.77
CA GLU A 122 22.77 1.24 8.11
C GLU A 122 21.96 2.43 7.57
N LEU A 123 20.83 2.13 6.91
CA LEU A 123 19.90 3.15 6.45
C LEU A 123 19.18 3.83 7.62
N SER A 124 18.67 3.04 8.55
CA SER A 124 17.76 3.51 9.60
C SER A 124 18.45 4.42 10.63
N ASP A 125 19.74 4.21 10.89
CA ASP A 125 20.55 4.98 11.83
C ASP A 125 20.87 6.41 11.34
N LEU A 126 20.64 6.69 10.05
CA LEU A 126 20.75 8.05 9.48
C LEU A 126 19.52 8.94 9.78
N SER A 127 18.46 8.37 10.36
CA SER A 127 17.24 9.11 10.71
C SER A 127 17.49 10.07 11.88
N THR A 128 16.84 11.23 11.86
CA THR A 128 16.92 12.22 12.94
C THR A 128 15.82 12.06 14.00
N VAL A 129 14.81 11.24 13.72
CA VAL A 129 13.69 10.97 14.63
C VAL A 129 14.00 9.79 15.55
N ALA A 130 13.24 9.64 16.63
CA ALA A 130 13.42 8.52 17.55
C ALA A 130 13.13 7.18 16.86
N ALA A 131 13.88 6.13 17.21
CA ALA A 131 13.75 4.80 16.61
C ALA A 131 12.31 4.26 16.66
N GLY A 132 11.60 4.43 17.79
CA GLY A 132 10.21 3.98 17.91
C GLY A 132 9.23 4.69 16.95
N GLU A 133 9.46 5.98 16.66
CA GLU A 133 8.65 6.73 15.69
C GLU A 133 8.97 6.30 14.26
N ARG A 134 10.25 6.19 13.92
CA ARG A 134 10.72 5.66 12.63
C ARG A 134 10.15 4.26 12.36
N ASP A 135 10.28 3.36 13.33
CA ASP A 135 9.88 1.96 13.18
C ASP A 135 8.36 1.82 13.07
N ARG A 136 7.59 2.67 13.76
CA ARG A 136 6.13 2.76 13.59
C ARG A 136 5.76 3.16 12.16
N LEU A 137 6.41 4.19 11.62
CA LEU A 137 6.19 4.65 10.25
C LEU A 137 6.56 3.57 9.23
N TRP A 138 7.68 2.87 9.45
CA TRP A 138 8.07 1.71 8.65
C TRP A 138 7.00 0.62 8.69
N GLN A 139 6.44 0.31 9.87
CA GLN A 139 5.39 -0.69 10.01
C GLN A 139 4.11 -0.33 9.25
N PHE A 140 3.68 0.94 9.22
CA PHE A 140 2.52 1.31 8.40
C PHE A 140 2.75 1.00 6.91
N LEU A 141 3.91 1.41 6.37
CA LEU A 141 4.25 1.16 4.97
C LEU A 141 4.34 -0.34 4.67
N ARG A 142 4.96 -1.10 5.59
CA ARG A 142 5.14 -2.54 5.47
C ARG A 142 3.81 -3.29 5.51
N GLN A 143 2.95 -2.99 6.47
CA GLN A 143 1.65 -3.65 6.54
C GLN A 143 0.80 -3.28 5.33
N GLY A 144 0.89 -2.04 4.85
CA GLY A 144 0.15 -1.53 3.70
C GLY A 144 -1.36 -1.48 3.97
N GLY A 145 -2.15 -1.33 2.91
CA GLY A 145 -3.61 -1.15 3.01
C GLY A 145 -4.00 0.29 3.32
N ARG A 146 -5.19 0.67 2.82
CA ARG A 146 -5.68 2.05 2.84
C ARG A 146 -5.75 2.65 4.25
N ASP A 147 -6.23 1.90 5.24
CA ASP A 147 -6.33 2.41 6.61
C ASP A 147 -4.96 2.68 7.25
N ASN A 148 -3.99 1.79 7.04
CA ASN A 148 -2.64 2.02 7.54
C ASN A 148 -2.01 3.23 6.84
N ALA A 149 -2.25 3.43 5.54
CA ALA A 149 -1.78 4.61 4.81
C ALA A 149 -2.41 5.92 5.33
N LEU A 150 -3.70 5.91 5.67
CA LEU A 150 -4.36 7.07 6.29
C LEU A 150 -3.80 7.36 7.69
N ASN A 151 -3.64 6.32 8.52
CA ASN A 151 -3.06 6.46 9.85
C ASN A 151 -1.57 6.86 9.79
N PHE A 152 -0.83 6.44 8.76
CA PHE A 152 0.53 6.89 8.49
C PHE A 152 0.62 8.39 8.30
N TYR A 153 -0.23 8.97 7.44
CA TYR A 153 -0.27 10.43 7.25
C TYR A 153 -0.66 11.15 8.54
N ARG A 154 -1.70 10.68 9.23
CA ARG A 154 -2.14 11.29 10.49
C ARG A 154 -1.06 11.21 11.58
N CYS A 155 -0.38 10.07 11.70
CA CYS A 155 0.74 9.87 12.61
C CYS A 155 1.90 10.82 12.28
N LEU A 156 2.29 10.94 11.01
CA LEU A 156 3.33 11.87 10.56
C LEU A 156 2.99 13.31 10.91
N ALA A 157 1.79 13.75 10.56
CA ALA A 157 1.37 15.12 10.77
C ALA A 157 1.24 15.46 12.25
N SER A 158 0.73 14.53 13.06
CA SER A 158 0.62 14.73 14.51
C SER A 158 1.96 14.71 15.23
N GLY A 159 2.88 13.82 14.85
CA GLY A 159 4.20 13.72 15.46
C GLY A 159 5.16 14.84 15.06
N LEU A 160 5.17 15.22 13.78
CA LEU A 160 6.28 15.99 13.19
C LEU A 160 5.87 17.32 12.55
N LEU A 161 4.57 17.55 12.32
CA LEU A 161 4.08 18.77 11.65
C LEU A 161 3.14 19.61 12.54
N GLY A 162 3.04 19.27 13.82
CA GLY A 162 2.26 20.03 14.81
C GLY A 162 0.77 20.07 14.48
N ARG A 163 0.22 18.97 13.98
CA ARG A 163 -1.22 18.78 13.81
C ARG A 163 -1.77 17.91 14.94
N ASP A 164 -3.08 17.88 15.09
CA ASP A 164 -3.77 17.03 16.07
C ASP A 164 -4.78 16.15 15.34
N TYR A 165 -4.27 15.24 14.51
CA TYR A 165 -5.09 14.23 13.86
C TYR A 165 -5.13 12.95 14.70
N PRO A 166 -6.32 12.38 14.96
CA PRO A 166 -6.42 11.10 15.63
C PRO A 166 -5.94 9.98 14.71
N TRP A 167 -5.07 9.10 15.23
CA TRP A 167 -4.52 7.97 14.51
C TRP A 167 -4.43 6.74 15.42
N SER A 168 -4.36 5.56 14.80
CA SER A 168 -4.22 4.26 15.47
C SER A 168 -2.92 3.58 15.05
N GLU A 169 -2.35 2.75 15.94
CA GLU A 169 -1.12 2.00 15.66
C GLU A 169 -1.23 1.10 14.41
N PRO A 170 -0.10 0.82 13.71
CA PRO A 170 -0.08 -0.02 12.51
C PRO A 170 -0.75 -1.37 12.75
N GLN A 171 -1.67 -1.74 11.88
CA GLN A 171 -2.41 -3.00 11.97
C GLN A 171 -1.91 -4.00 10.94
N ALA A 172 -1.61 -5.22 11.38
CA ALA A 172 -1.26 -6.28 10.45
C ALA A 172 -2.47 -6.68 9.62
N LEU A 173 -2.33 -6.65 8.28
CA LEU A 173 -3.41 -7.12 7.42
C LEU A 173 -3.59 -8.64 7.60
N PRO A 174 -4.81 -9.13 7.90
CA PRO A 174 -5.06 -10.56 8.03
C PRO A 174 -4.60 -11.34 6.79
N ARG A 175 -4.17 -12.59 6.97
CA ARG A 175 -3.76 -13.44 5.82
C ARG A 175 -4.94 -13.78 4.91
N THR A 176 -6.13 -13.83 5.47
CA THR A 176 -7.41 -13.96 4.76
C THR A 176 -8.34 -12.88 5.28
N ALA A 177 -8.93 -12.08 4.40
CA ALA A 177 -9.80 -10.98 4.78
C ALA A 177 -10.98 -10.85 3.81
N ILE A 178 -12.14 -10.50 4.34
CA ILE A 178 -13.25 -10.00 3.51
C ILE A 178 -12.90 -8.56 3.14
N TYR A 179 -13.05 -8.24 1.87
CA TYR A 179 -12.86 -6.89 1.36
C TYR A 179 -14.20 -6.19 1.21
N HIS A 180 -14.29 -4.89 1.46
CA HIS A 180 -15.46 -4.11 1.11
C HIS A 180 -15.04 -2.68 0.71
N PRO A 181 -15.56 -2.11 -0.39
CA PRO A 181 -15.07 -0.81 -0.91
C PRO A 181 -15.22 0.34 0.09
N HIS A 182 -16.27 0.28 0.92
CA HIS A 182 -16.65 1.33 1.87
C HIS A 182 -16.36 0.99 3.34
N LYS A 183 -15.68 -0.12 3.63
CA LYS A 183 -15.39 -0.53 5.02
C LYS A 183 -13.91 -0.83 5.18
N SER A 184 -13.31 -0.14 6.15
CA SER A 184 -11.94 -0.32 6.61
C SER A 184 -11.64 -1.76 7.06
N GLN A 185 -12.50 -2.30 7.92
CA GLN A 185 -12.44 -3.68 8.39
C GLN A 185 -13.80 -4.33 8.13
N ALA A 186 -13.91 -5.00 6.98
CA ALA A 186 -15.16 -5.62 6.57
C ALA A 186 -15.37 -6.97 7.26
N ALA A 187 -16.59 -7.21 7.72
CA ALA A 187 -17.08 -8.50 8.14
C ALA A 187 -18.04 -9.08 7.10
N LEU A 188 -18.34 -10.37 7.22
CA LEU A 188 -19.35 -11.02 6.37
C LEU A 188 -20.72 -10.32 6.49
N SER A 189 -21.06 -9.85 7.69
CA SER A 189 -22.31 -9.14 7.94
C SER A 189 -22.44 -7.82 7.18
N ASP A 190 -21.33 -7.15 6.84
CA ASP A 190 -21.37 -5.94 6.00
C ASP A 190 -21.88 -6.27 4.60
N TRP A 191 -21.41 -7.36 4.00
CA TRP A 191 -21.91 -7.81 2.70
C TRP A 191 -23.34 -8.35 2.78
N GLN A 192 -23.66 -9.12 3.82
CA GLN A 192 -25.03 -9.63 4.02
C GLN A 192 -26.07 -8.50 4.10
N ALA A 193 -25.69 -7.33 4.64
CA ALA A 193 -26.57 -6.16 4.68
C ALA A 193 -26.82 -5.55 3.29
N ASP A 194 -25.85 -5.65 2.37
CA ASP A 194 -25.92 -5.14 1.00
C ASP A 194 -26.52 -6.14 0.00
N TRP A 195 -26.61 -7.41 0.40
CA TRP A 195 -27.09 -8.50 -0.45
C TRP A 195 -28.61 -8.47 -0.71
N GLN A 196 -28.98 -8.96 -1.88
CA GLN A 196 -30.37 -9.14 -2.27
C GLN A 196 -30.89 -10.51 -1.81
N PRO A 197 -32.01 -10.57 -1.08
CA PRO A 197 -32.59 -11.83 -0.64
C PRO A 197 -32.90 -12.78 -1.81
N GLY A 198 -32.58 -14.06 -1.63
CA GLY A 198 -32.86 -15.12 -2.62
C GLY A 198 -31.88 -15.19 -3.80
N GLN A 199 -30.90 -14.29 -3.88
CA GLN A 199 -29.81 -14.39 -4.88
C GLN A 199 -28.67 -15.26 -4.36
N ALA A 200 -28.04 -16.01 -5.28
CA ALA A 200 -26.90 -16.86 -4.94
C ALA A 200 -25.66 -16.03 -4.62
N VAL A 201 -24.87 -16.48 -3.64
CA VAL A 201 -23.60 -15.85 -3.29
C VAL A 201 -22.51 -16.29 -4.27
N ALA A 202 -21.76 -15.32 -4.79
CA ALA A 202 -20.61 -15.50 -5.65
C ALA A 202 -19.35 -15.05 -4.92
N ALA A 203 -18.55 -16.01 -4.47
CA ALA A 203 -17.25 -15.72 -3.85
C ALA A 203 -16.25 -15.25 -4.91
N LEU A 204 -15.54 -14.18 -4.63
CA LEU A 204 -14.53 -13.59 -5.51
C LEU A 204 -13.17 -13.62 -4.81
N LEU A 205 -12.34 -14.61 -5.14
CA LEU A 205 -11.03 -14.79 -4.52
C LEU A 205 -9.96 -14.01 -5.26
N PHE A 206 -9.18 -13.21 -4.54
CA PHE A 206 -8.07 -12.44 -5.10
C PHE A 206 -6.87 -12.37 -4.16
N TYR A 207 -5.68 -12.04 -4.68
CA TYR A 207 -4.49 -11.96 -3.83
C TYR A 207 -4.57 -10.81 -2.82
N ARG A 208 -4.23 -11.11 -1.56
CA ARG A 208 -4.08 -10.13 -0.47
C ARG A 208 -3.11 -8.99 -0.82
N SER A 209 -2.12 -9.23 -1.68
CA SER A 209 -1.20 -8.18 -2.14
C SER A 209 -1.92 -7.02 -2.85
N HIS A 210 -3.05 -7.27 -3.52
CA HIS A 210 -3.87 -6.20 -4.10
C HIS A 210 -4.50 -5.33 -3.01
N LEU A 211 -5.02 -5.95 -1.94
CA LEU A 211 -5.55 -5.22 -0.78
C LEU A 211 -4.44 -4.40 -0.09
N GLN A 212 -3.27 -5.02 0.09
CA GLN A 212 -2.09 -4.38 0.69
C GLN A 212 -1.61 -3.17 -0.13
N ALA A 213 -1.71 -3.22 -1.46
CA ALA A 213 -1.33 -2.11 -2.34
C ALA A 213 -2.47 -1.11 -2.63
N ALA A 214 -3.65 -1.28 -2.01
CA ALA A 214 -4.91 -0.61 -2.37
C ALA A 214 -5.28 -0.70 -3.87
N ASN A 215 -4.72 -1.66 -4.60
CA ASN A 215 -5.06 -1.92 -6.00
C ASN A 215 -6.32 -2.78 -6.10
N THR A 216 -7.46 -2.22 -5.68
CA THR A 216 -8.73 -2.93 -5.50
C THR A 216 -9.84 -2.47 -6.43
N GLY A 217 -9.63 -1.44 -7.25
CA GLY A 217 -10.67 -0.91 -8.15
C GLY A 217 -11.24 -1.93 -9.14
N PHE A 218 -10.45 -2.93 -9.55
CA PHE A 218 -10.99 -4.02 -10.37
C PHE A 218 -11.92 -4.95 -9.58
N ILE A 219 -11.65 -5.16 -8.29
CA ILE A 219 -12.52 -5.93 -7.38
C ILE A 219 -13.85 -5.20 -7.19
N ASP A 220 -13.81 -3.88 -7.03
CA ASP A 220 -15.01 -3.04 -6.96
C ASP A 220 -15.89 -3.24 -8.20
N LEU A 221 -15.27 -3.19 -9.38
CA LEU A 221 -15.97 -3.40 -10.64
C LEU A 221 -16.54 -4.82 -10.73
N PHE A 222 -15.81 -5.86 -10.33
CA PHE A 222 -16.35 -7.22 -10.28
C PHE A 222 -17.57 -7.30 -9.36
N CYS A 223 -17.51 -6.73 -8.16
CA CYS A 223 -18.62 -6.74 -7.21
C CYS A 223 -19.86 -6.04 -7.79
N GLN A 224 -19.69 -4.87 -8.42
CA GLN A 224 -20.77 -4.16 -9.10
C GLN A 224 -21.39 -4.99 -10.23
N ARG A 225 -20.57 -5.69 -11.02
CA ARG A 225 -21.06 -6.55 -12.12
C ARG A 225 -21.78 -7.79 -11.62
N LEU A 226 -21.33 -8.39 -10.52
CA LEU A 226 -22.00 -9.52 -9.88
C LEU A 226 -23.40 -9.13 -9.39
N LEU A 227 -23.49 -8.01 -8.66
CA LEU A 227 -24.79 -7.46 -8.21
C LEU A 227 -25.73 -7.20 -9.40
N ALA A 228 -25.22 -6.58 -10.47
CA ALA A 228 -26.01 -6.31 -11.68
C ALA A 228 -26.46 -7.60 -12.41
N ALA A 229 -25.74 -8.70 -12.24
CA ALA A 229 -26.08 -10.01 -12.78
C ALA A 229 -27.01 -10.83 -11.87
N GLY A 230 -27.42 -10.28 -10.72
CA GLY A 230 -28.28 -10.98 -9.76
C GLY A 230 -27.52 -11.98 -8.87
N LEU A 231 -26.24 -11.71 -8.59
CA LEU A 231 -25.41 -12.48 -7.68
C LEU A 231 -24.94 -11.60 -6.52
N ASN A 232 -24.95 -12.17 -5.32
CA ASN A 232 -24.46 -11.53 -4.10
C ASN A 232 -22.93 -11.71 -3.98
N PRO A 233 -22.10 -10.67 -4.17
CA PRO A 233 -20.65 -10.84 -4.17
C PRO A 233 -20.10 -11.05 -2.76
N LEU A 234 -19.10 -11.91 -2.64
CA LEU A 234 -18.27 -12.08 -1.44
C LEU A 234 -16.79 -12.00 -1.84
N PRO A 235 -16.19 -10.80 -1.95
CA PRO A 235 -14.78 -10.65 -2.26
C PRO A 235 -13.90 -11.01 -1.06
N ILE A 236 -13.00 -11.98 -1.27
CA ILE A 236 -12.10 -12.52 -0.25
C ILE A 236 -10.66 -12.37 -0.72
N ALA A 237 -9.90 -11.56 0.02
CA ALA A 237 -8.47 -11.41 -0.12
C ALA A 237 -7.76 -12.58 0.55
N VAL A 238 -6.87 -13.28 -0.16
CA VAL A 238 -6.09 -14.41 0.37
C VAL A 238 -4.59 -14.23 0.14
N ALA A 239 -3.79 -14.52 1.16
CA ALA A 239 -2.33 -14.54 1.04
C ALA A 239 -1.90 -15.69 0.13
N SER A 240 -2.39 -16.90 0.39
CA SER A 240 -2.14 -18.08 -0.43
C SER A 240 -3.12 -19.20 -0.10
N LEU A 241 -3.81 -19.75 -1.10
CA LEU A 241 -4.67 -20.94 -0.93
C LEU A 241 -3.88 -22.22 -0.63
N LYS A 242 -2.54 -22.20 -0.72
CA LYS A 242 -1.68 -23.31 -0.29
C LYS A 242 -1.46 -23.34 1.22
N GLU A 243 -1.74 -22.23 1.91
CA GLU A 243 -1.65 -22.16 3.36
C GLU A 243 -2.92 -22.74 3.97
N PRO A 244 -2.84 -23.80 4.82
CA PRO A 244 -4.02 -24.47 5.34
C PRO A 244 -4.99 -23.55 6.09
N GLY A 245 -4.46 -22.58 6.86
CA GLY A 245 -5.28 -21.61 7.57
C GLY A 245 -6.02 -20.66 6.64
N CYS A 246 -5.43 -20.28 5.49
CA CYS A 246 -6.13 -19.43 4.53
C CYS A 246 -7.27 -20.19 3.85
N LEU A 247 -7.01 -21.45 3.45
CA LEU A 247 -7.99 -22.30 2.81
C LEU A 247 -9.17 -22.59 3.73
N SER A 248 -8.91 -23.05 4.97
CA SER A 248 -9.97 -23.37 5.94
C SER A 248 -10.90 -22.18 6.15
N GLN A 249 -10.36 -20.97 6.30
CA GLN A 249 -11.19 -19.79 6.50
C GLN A 249 -12.07 -19.45 5.28
N VAL A 250 -11.56 -19.69 4.07
CA VAL A 250 -12.35 -19.52 2.84
C VAL A 250 -13.46 -20.57 2.79
N GLU A 251 -13.14 -21.83 3.06
CA GLU A 251 -14.11 -22.94 3.11
C GLU A 251 -15.22 -22.64 4.14
N ASP A 252 -14.87 -22.17 5.33
CA ASP A 252 -15.82 -21.77 6.37
C ASP A 252 -16.79 -20.69 5.86
N TRP A 253 -16.30 -19.65 5.18
CA TRP A 253 -17.17 -18.61 4.60
C TRP A 253 -18.00 -19.10 3.42
N LEU A 254 -17.48 -20.00 2.59
CA LEU A 254 -18.23 -20.59 1.49
C LEU A 254 -19.39 -21.45 2.02
N ASP A 255 -19.13 -22.24 3.06
CA ASP A 255 -20.13 -23.08 3.73
C ASP A 255 -21.18 -22.24 4.47
N GLU A 256 -20.74 -21.24 5.25
CA GLU A 256 -21.63 -20.32 5.99
C GLU A 256 -22.59 -19.57 5.05
N THR A 257 -22.11 -19.21 3.85
CA THR A 257 -22.89 -18.44 2.87
C THR A 257 -23.59 -19.29 1.82
N ALA A 258 -23.38 -20.62 1.86
CA ALA A 258 -23.81 -21.55 0.82
C ALA A 258 -23.48 -21.03 -0.59
N ALA A 259 -22.23 -20.59 -0.79
CA ALA A 259 -21.78 -19.96 -2.02
C ALA A 259 -22.05 -20.86 -3.24
N GLY A 260 -22.79 -20.32 -4.22
CA GLY A 260 -23.18 -21.06 -5.41
C GLY A 260 -22.13 -21.02 -6.52
N VAL A 261 -21.24 -20.03 -6.49
CA VAL A 261 -20.19 -19.81 -7.50
C VAL A 261 -18.91 -19.31 -6.82
N ILE A 262 -17.76 -19.77 -7.31
CA ILE A 262 -16.44 -19.26 -6.93
C ILE A 262 -15.75 -18.71 -8.17
N LEU A 263 -15.43 -17.42 -8.14
CA LEU A 263 -14.60 -16.74 -9.12
C LEU A 263 -13.20 -16.58 -8.54
N ASN A 264 -12.25 -17.35 -9.04
CA ASN A 264 -10.87 -17.30 -8.59
C ASN A 264 -10.01 -16.48 -9.56
N THR A 265 -9.53 -15.32 -9.12
CA THR A 265 -8.60 -14.47 -9.88
C THR A 265 -7.15 -14.66 -9.45
N THR A 266 -6.87 -15.61 -8.56
CA THR A 266 -5.49 -15.96 -8.20
C THR A 266 -4.86 -16.81 -9.31
N GLY A 267 -3.60 -16.54 -9.63
CA GLY A 267 -2.90 -17.15 -10.78
C GLY A 267 -2.49 -18.61 -10.58
N PHE A 268 -2.67 -19.17 -9.37
CA PHE A 268 -2.25 -20.53 -9.04
C PHE A 268 -3.44 -21.39 -8.61
N ALA A 269 -3.57 -22.57 -9.22
CA ALA A 269 -4.51 -23.59 -8.79
C ALA A 269 -4.03 -24.27 -7.48
N GLN A 270 -4.99 -24.72 -6.67
CA GLN A 270 -4.75 -25.50 -5.45
C GLN A 270 -4.24 -26.93 -5.75
N SER A 271 -4.33 -27.40 -7.00
CA SER A 271 -3.95 -28.76 -7.37
C SER A 271 -2.43 -28.93 -7.43
N SER A 272 -1.88 -29.58 -6.40
CA SER A 272 -0.70 -30.43 -6.57
C SER A 272 -1.17 -31.74 -7.23
N PRO A 273 -0.52 -32.27 -8.29
CA PRO A 273 -0.94 -33.50 -8.98
C PRO A 273 -1.05 -34.76 -8.10
N GLU A 274 -0.58 -34.70 -6.86
CA GLU A 274 -0.42 -35.85 -5.96
C GLU A 274 -1.52 -35.98 -4.89
N ALA A 275 -2.42 -35.01 -4.74
CA ALA A 275 -3.50 -35.08 -3.76
C ALA A 275 -4.74 -35.77 -4.35
N ARG A 276 -4.82 -37.10 -4.23
CA ARG A 276 -6.05 -37.85 -4.48
C ARG A 276 -7.03 -37.60 -3.33
N THR A 277 -8.06 -36.78 -3.54
CA THR A 277 -9.21 -36.68 -2.64
C THR A 277 -10.27 -37.72 -2.99
N CYS A 278 -10.47 -38.67 -2.07
CA CYS A 278 -11.68 -39.49 -2.01
C CYS A 278 -12.77 -38.67 -1.29
N GLY A 279 -13.88 -38.40 -1.96
CA GLY A 279 -15.09 -37.83 -1.35
C GLY A 279 -15.27 -36.33 -1.57
N ARG A 280 -16.22 -35.98 -2.46
CA ARG A 280 -16.85 -34.65 -2.67
C ARG A 280 -15.96 -33.42 -2.41
N SER A 281 -15.04 -33.15 -3.32
CA SER A 281 -14.52 -31.80 -3.55
C SER A 281 -14.88 -31.42 -4.97
N ALA A 282 -15.80 -30.46 -5.13
CA ALA A 282 -15.95 -29.78 -6.41
C ALA A 282 -14.67 -28.96 -6.59
N ALA A 283 -13.79 -29.46 -7.45
CA ALA A 283 -12.55 -28.81 -7.78
C ALA A 283 -12.82 -27.36 -8.19
N ILE A 284 -12.15 -26.42 -7.51
CA ILE A 284 -11.94 -25.08 -8.03
C ILE A 284 -10.98 -25.23 -9.23
N SER A 285 -11.52 -25.59 -10.39
CA SER A 285 -10.80 -25.62 -11.65
C SER A 285 -11.42 -24.62 -12.63
N ARG A 286 -10.53 -23.94 -13.37
CA ARG A 286 -10.78 -22.86 -14.33
C ARG A 286 -12.01 -23.02 -15.21
#